data_AF-A0A7X8ZP60-F1
#
_entry.id   AF-A0A7X8ZP60-F1
#
_cell.length_a   1.000
_cell.length_b   1.000
_cell.length_c   1.000
_cell.angle_alpha   90.00
_cell.angle_beta   90.00
_cell.angle_gamma   90.00
#
_symmetry.space_group_name_H-M   'P 1'
#
loop_
_entity.id
_entity.type
_entity.pdbx_description
1 polymer ?
#
loop_
_entity_poly.entity_id
_entity_poly.type
_entity_poly.pdbx_seq_one_letter_code
_entity_poly.pdbx_strand_id
1 'polypeptide(L)'
;MKYPNQVFASKRKKQTLGVDCKLAIRTDESPLQVHAGFSRFSITIIDCKTGKTITPTANIPAEEVLPIKDITSNVMTAKVFNTINSGVSSNVDSDDATEVVKSTGSSVGYTEKIFILRQYAGQTPVEIIQSGGDNAIKDLTYAKDTLSKNVEKYPKNKVQIDAIDDAIGLYTCGLIATSNTTSESSVPKKNQSYTIYETPFKFMTKKNEKGHNLCYSIKISCNFAMDYPWRIEISNLYAPVETSYGGQANIKLSSAYDKVSSSMLLTDMEWLQLIDRLSVTVLNYENLNFGKLYKIMDDNSFKPDHSLAK
;
A
#
# COMPACT_ATOMS: atom_id res chain seq x y z
N MET A 1 -25.87 4.06 -20.72
CA MET A 1 -24.47 4.42 -20.37
C MET A 1 -23.55 3.29 -20.80
N LYS A 2 -22.43 3.56 -21.49
CA LYS A 2 -21.60 2.54 -22.17
C LYS A 2 -20.69 1.71 -21.24
N TYR A 3 -20.25 2.30 -20.11
CA TYR A 3 -19.40 1.64 -19.11
C TYR A 3 -19.94 1.94 -17.70
N PRO A 4 -21.02 1.27 -17.28
CA PRO A 4 -21.74 1.62 -16.05
C PRO A 4 -20.92 1.40 -14.77
N ASN A 5 -19.96 0.47 -14.79
CA ASN A 5 -19.16 0.09 -13.63
C ASN A 5 -17.77 0.73 -13.61
N GLN A 6 -17.44 1.57 -14.60
CA GLN A 6 -16.11 2.15 -14.73
C GLN A 6 -15.89 3.25 -13.69
N VAL A 7 -14.90 3.06 -12.83
CA VAL A 7 -14.52 4.00 -11.77
C VAL A 7 -13.42 4.94 -12.25
N PHE A 8 -12.51 4.43 -13.08
CA PHE A 8 -11.39 5.20 -13.59
C PHE A 8 -11.01 4.74 -14.99
N ALA A 9 -10.58 5.70 -15.81
CA ALA A 9 -9.94 5.42 -17.08
C ALA A 9 -8.83 6.45 -17.34
N SER A 10 -7.66 5.97 -17.77
CA SER A 10 -6.60 6.82 -18.31
C SER A 10 -6.27 6.36 -19.72
N LYS A 11 -6.29 7.30 -20.67
CA LYS A 11 -6.10 7.04 -22.09
C LYS A 11 -4.78 7.64 -22.57
N ARG A 12 -4.05 6.86 -23.34
CA ARG A 12 -2.89 7.27 -24.14
C ARG A 12 -3.17 6.93 -25.61
N LYS A 13 -2.28 7.34 -26.51
CA LYS A 13 -2.44 7.12 -27.96
C LYS A 13 -2.61 5.65 -28.34
N LYS A 14 -1.88 4.73 -27.70
CA LYS A 14 -1.88 3.29 -28.00
C LYS A 14 -2.16 2.40 -26.78
N GLN A 15 -2.52 2.98 -25.65
CA GLN A 15 -2.81 2.26 -24.42
C GLN A 15 -4.00 2.90 -23.70
N THR A 16 -4.80 2.10 -23.01
CA THR A 16 -5.87 2.58 -22.12
C THR A 16 -5.89 1.73 -20.87
N LEU A 17 -5.78 2.36 -19.71
CA LEU A 17 -6.04 1.74 -18.42
C LEU A 17 -7.51 1.96 -18.08
N GLY A 18 -8.25 0.90 -17.80
CA GLY A 18 -9.62 0.93 -17.31
C GLY A 18 -9.75 0.19 -15.99
N VAL A 19 -10.52 0.75 -15.07
CA VAL A 19 -10.81 0.13 -13.77
C VAL A 19 -12.31 0.06 -13.54
N ASP A 20 -12.81 -1.16 -13.36
CA ASP A 20 -14.23 -1.43 -13.12
C ASP A 20 -14.47 -1.90 -11.68
N CYS A 21 -15.54 -1.39 -11.06
CA CYS A 21 -16.01 -1.81 -9.75
C CYS A 21 -16.84 -3.09 -9.84
N LYS A 22 -16.53 -4.08 -8.98
CA LYS A 22 -17.28 -5.33 -8.81
C LYS A 22 -17.42 -5.64 -7.32
N LEU A 23 -18.05 -4.72 -6.58
CA LEU A 23 -18.35 -4.88 -5.16
C LEU A 23 -19.68 -5.61 -4.97
N ALA A 24 -19.73 -6.51 -3.99
CA ALA A 24 -20.89 -7.28 -3.61
C ALA A 24 -21.00 -7.38 -2.08
N ILE A 25 -22.23 -7.40 -1.59
CA ILE A 25 -22.54 -7.59 -0.17
C ILE A 25 -22.37 -9.07 0.19
N ARG A 26 -21.77 -9.34 1.34
CA ARG A 26 -21.77 -10.68 1.94
C ARG A 26 -23.16 -11.01 2.51
N THR A 27 -23.68 -12.20 2.20
CA THR A 27 -25.07 -12.58 2.57
C THR A 27 -25.16 -13.81 3.46
N ASP A 28 -24.05 -14.50 3.72
CA ASP A 28 -24.06 -15.90 4.15
C ASP A 28 -23.57 -16.16 5.58
N GLU A 29 -22.78 -15.27 6.20
CA GLU A 29 -22.16 -15.58 7.50
C GLU A 29 -22.12 -14.41 8.49
N SER A 30 -21.46 -13.31 8.13
CA SER A 30 -21.23 -12.19 9.05
C SER A 30 -21.69 -10.88 8.40
N PRO A 31 -22.86 -10.33 8.80
CA PRO A 31 -23.42 -9.15 8.16
C PRO A 31 -22.50 -7.93 8.26
N LEU A 32 -21.66 -7.82 9.30
CA LEU A 32 -20.71 -6.72 9.43
C LEU A 32 -19.41 -6.90 8.61
N GLN A 33 -19.19 -8.08 8.03
CA GLN A 33 -18.15 -8.26 6.99
C GLN A 33 -18.76 -7.87 5.65
N VAL A 34 -18.88 -6.56 5.44
CA VAL A 34 -19.68 -5.94 4.36
C VAL A 34 -19.42 -6.56 2.98
N HIS A 35 -18.15 -6.79 2.64
CA HIS A 35 -17.75 -7.27 1.32
C HIS A 35 -17.80 -8.80 1.23
N ALA A 36 -18.44 -9.32 0.18
CA ALA A 36 -18.29 -10.72 -0.21
C ALA A 36 -16.84 -11.02 -0.62
N GLY A 37 -16.38 -12.26 -0.45
CA GLY A 37 -14.98 -12.65 -0.75
C GLY A 37 -14.55 -12.47 -2.21
N PHE A 38 -15.47 -12.18 -3.13
CA PHE A 38 -15.18 -11.90 -4.54
C PHE A 38 -15.26 -10.40 -4.90
N SER A 39 -15.51 -9.51 -3.93
CA SER A 39 -15.54 -8.06 -4.08
C SER A 39 -14.18 -7.51 -4.48
N ARG A 40 -14.14 -6.82 -5.61
CA ARG A 40 -12.87 -6.41 -6.23
C ARG A 40 -13.00 -5.26 -7.22
N PHE A 41 -11.87 -4.66 -7.55
CA PHE A 41 -11.68 -3.78 -8.69
C PHE A 41 -10.96 -4.52 -9.81
N SER A 42 -11.57 -4.56 -10.99
CA SER A 42 -11.03 -5.22 -12.18
C SER A 42 -10.24 -4.20 -12.99
N ILE A 43 -8.92 -4.33 -13.03
CA ILE A 43 -8.00 -3.44 -13.76
C ILE A 43 -7.65 -4.09 -15.09
N THR A 44 -7.84 -3.36 -16.19
CA THR A 44 -7.51 -3.84 -17.53
C THR A 44 -6.64 -2.81 -18.24
N ILE A 45 -5.56 -3.26 -18.87
CA ILE A 45 -4.77 -2.44 -19.79
C ILE A 45 -5.08 -2.91 -21.20
N ILE A 46 -5.72 -2.07 -22.01
CA ILE A 46 -5.86 -2.26 -23.45
C ILE A 46 -4.59 -1.70 -24.10
N ASP A 47 -3.77 -2.56 -24.71
CA ASP A 47 -2.51 -2.17 -25.34
C ASP A 47 -2.51 -2.55 -26.82
N CYS A 48 -2.28 -1.55 -27.66
CA CYS A 48 -2.22 -1.67 -29.12
C CYS A 48 -0.84 -1.23 -29.66
N LYS A 49 0.20 -1.17 -28.83
CA LYS A 49 1.54 -0.70 -29.23
C LYS A 49 2.14 -1.51 -30.38
N THR A 50 2.00 -2.82 -30.32
CA THR A 50 2.61 -3.80 -31.25
C THR A 50 1.74 -4.12 -32.46
N GLY A 51 0.64 -3.36 -32.69
CA GLY A 51 -0.31 -3.60 -33.78
C GLY A 51 -1.35 -4.69 -33.49
N LYS A 52 -1.04 -5.64 -32.60
CA LYS A 52 -2.01 -6.58 -32.01
C LYS A 52 -2.55 -5.99 -30.71
N THR A 53 -3.87 -5.95 -30.56
CA THR A 53 -4.50 -5.57 -29.30
C THR A 53 -4.38 -6.70 -28.27
N ILE A 54 -3.75 -6.41 -27.15
CA ILE A 54 -3.76 -7.27 -25.96
C ILE A 54 -4.52 -6.56 -24.84
N THR A 55 -5.21 -7.33 -24.01
CA THR A 55 -6.04 -6.80 -22.92
C THR A 55 -5.78 -7.54 -21.61
N PRO A 56 -4.55 -7.52 -21.06
CA PRO A 56 -4.30 -8.13 -19.76
C PRO A 56 -5.16 -7.49 -18.66
N THR A 57 -5.73 -8.35 -17.81
CA THR A 57 -6.63 -7.98 -16.71
C THR A 57 -6.13 -8.57 -15.40
N ALA A 58 -6.23 -7.80 -14.32
CA ALA A 58 -5.99 -8.23 -12.95
C ALA A 58 -7.14 -7.77 -12.04
N ASN A 59 -7.22 -8.35 -10.84
CA ASN A 59 -8.13 -7.85 -9.81
C ASN A 59 -7.35 -7.42 -8.57
N ILE A 60 -7.77 -6.30 -8.00
CA ILE A 60 -7.41 -5.86 -6.64
C ILE A 60 -8.63 -6.11 -5.74
N PRO A 61 -8.54 -7.00 -4.73
CA PRO A 61 -9.59 -7.17 -3.72
C PRO A 61 -9.96 -5.85 -3.03
N ALA A 62 -11.24 -5.70 -2.67
CA ALA A 62 -11.73 -4.48 -2.02
C ALA A 62 -10.99 -4.15 -0.72
N GLU A 63 -10.67 -5.18 0.07
CA GLU A 63 -9.94 -5.07 1.34
C GLU A 63 -8.49 -4.56 1.18
N GLU A 64 -7.88 -4.76 0.02
CA GLU A 64 -6.49 -4.36 -0.22
C GLU A 64 -6.39 -2.89 -0.68
N VAL A 65 -7.51 -2.23 -1.02
CA VAL A 65 -7.51 -0.85 -1.54
C VAL A 65 -7.05 0.18 -0.52
N LEU A 66 -7.54 0.12 0.72
CA LEU A 66 -7.17 1.08 1.77
C LEU A 66 -5.68 0.95 2.15
N PRO A 67 -5.13 -0.26 2.40
CA PRO A 67 -3.69 -0.43 2.58
C PRO A 67 -2.84 0.15 1.44
N ILE A 68 -3.25 -0.05 0.17
CA ILE A 68 -2.54 0.53 -0.98
C ILE A 68 -2.57 2.06 -0.94
N LYS A 69 -3.68 2.68 -0.51
CA LYS A 69 -3.80 4.14 -0.34
C LYS A 69 -2.86 4.66 0.74
N ASP A 70 -2.74 3.96 1.86
CA ASP A 70 -1.87 4.36 2.97
C ASP A 70 -0.39 4.30 2.56
N ILE A 71 0.02 3.19 1.93
CA ILE A 71 1.39 3.05 1.37
C ILE A 71 1.66 4.14 0.32
N THR A 72 0.68 4.43 -0.54
CA THR A 72 0.78 5.52 -1.54
C THR A 72 1.06 6.87 -0.86
N SER A 73 0.36 7.17 0.23
CA SER A 73 0.48 8.44 0.95
C SER A 73 1.89 8.58 1.54
N ASN A 74 2.42 7.51 2.16
CA ASN A 74 3.78 7.49 2.70
C ASN A 74 4.84 7.68 1.60
N VAL A 75 4.66 7.04 0.45
CA VAL A 75 5.57 7.17 -0.70
C VAL A 75 5.54 8.57 -1.30
N MET A 76 4.37 9.21 -1.39
CA MET A 76 4.25 10.60 -1.85
C MET A 76 4.90 11.58 -0.87
N THR A 77 4.71 11.39 0.42
CA THR A 77 5.38 12.16 1.47
C THR A 77 6.90 12.05 1.34
N ALA A 78 7.44 10.83 1.18
CA ALA A 78 8.87 10.61 0.95
C ALA A 78 9.38 11.29 -0.34
N LYS A 79 8.58 11.27 -1.42
CA LYS A 79 8.92 11.96 -2.68
C LYS A 79 9.03 13.47 -2.49
N VAL A 80 8.10 14.08 -1.75
CA VAL A 80 8.14 15.52 -1.43
C VAL A 80 9.37 15.86 -0.62
N PHE A 81 9.68 15.09 0.43
CA PHE A 81 10.89 15.28 1.24
C PHE A 81 12.17 15.20 0.40
N ASN A 82 12.29 14.20 -0.47
CA ASN A 82 13.45 14.06 -1.36
C ASN A 82 13.59 15.24 -2.33
N THR A 83 12.47 15.76 -2.83
CA THR A 83 12.47 16.92 -3.75
C THR A 83 12.91 18.19 -3.04
N ILE A 84 12.40 18.44 -1.82
CA ILE A 84 12.78 19.59 -0.99
C ILE A 84 14.28 19.52 -0.66
N ASN A 85 14.77 18.36 -0.21
CA ASN A 85 16.17 18.20 0.16
C ASN A 85 17.13 18.29 -1.04
N SER A 86 16.70 17.86 -2.24
CA SER A 86 17.49 17.97 -3.47
C SER A 86 17.51 19.40 -4.04
N GLY A 87 16.52 20.22 -3.73
CA GLY A 87 16.45 21.64 -4.13
C GLY A 87 17.35 22.58 -3.33
N VAL A 88 17.99 22.10 -2.26
CA VAL A 88 18.94 22.87 -1.42
C VAL A 88 20.38 22.84 -1.97
N SER A 89 20.62 22.19 -3.11
CA SER A 89 21.93 22.18 -3.78
C SER A 89 21.87 22.87 -5.15
N SER A 90 21.72 24.18 -5.14
CA SER A 90 22.17 25.00 -6.27
C SER A 90 22.56 26.40 -5.80
N ASN A 91 23.87 26.66 -5.93
CA ASN A 91 24.60 27.93 -5.80
C ASN A 91 25.05 28.33 -4.39
N VAL A 92 26.18 27.76 -3.95
CA VAL A 92 27.17 28.53 -3.18
C VAL A 92 28.54 28.17 -3.77
N ASP A 93 29.12 29.13 -4.49
CA ASP A 93 30.53 29.13 -4.86
C ASP A 93 31.39 29.06 -3.59
N SER A 94 32.55 28.43 -3.76
CA SER A 94 33.67 28.22 -2.83
C SER A 94 33.84 29.18 -1.64
N ASP A 95 34.37 28.58 -0.57
CA ASP A 95 35.05 29.16 0.59
C ASP A 95 34.16 29.71 1.72
N ASP A 96 33.75 28.82 2.64
CA ASP A 96 34.19 28.87 4.05
C ASP A 96 33.70 27.62 4.80
N ALA A 97 34.44 27.20 5.81
CA ALA A 97 34.18 26.00 6.59
C ALA A 97 32.97 26.16 7.55
N THR A 98 32.37 25.02 7.87
CA THR A 98 31.46 24.77 9.01
C THR A 98 30.07 25.43 8.99
N GLU A 99 29.10 24.72 8.40
CA GLU A 99 27.74 24.67 8.98
C GLU A 99 27.07 23.31 8.68
N VAL A 100 26.85 22.53 9.74
CA VAL A 100 26.06 21.29 9.70
C VAL A 100 24.58 21.68 9.59
N VAL A 101 24.03 21.61 8.38
CA VAL A 101 22.62 21.90 8.11
C VAL A 101 21.74 20.86 8.82
N LYS A 102 21.08 21.27 9.91
CA LYS A 102 20.00 20.51 10.57
C LYS A 102 18.77 20.52 9.66
N SER A 103 18.47 19.40 9.00
CA SER A 103 17.26 19.21 8.20
C SER A 103 16.03 19.12 9.11
N THR A 104 15.18 20.14 9.13
CA THR A 104 13.89 20.16 9.82
C THR A 104 12.79 19.58 8.92
N GLY A 105 12.51 18.28 9.06
CA GLY A 105 11.33 17.63 8.48
C GLY A 105 10.15 17.64 9.47
N SER A 106 8.94 17.98 9.02
CA SER A 106 7.73 18.12 9.85
C SER A 106 7.05 16.81 10.30
N SER A 107 7.73 15.65 10.27
CA SER A 107 7.13 14.41 10.78
C SER A 107 7.39 14.27 12.28
N VAL A 108 6.45 13.65 13.00
CA VAL A 108 6.46 13.57 14.47
C VAL A 108 7.75 12.88 14.96
N GLY A 109 8.29 11.93 14.18
CA GLY A 109 9.56 11.25 14.45
C GLY A 109 10.81 12.15 14.43
N TYR A 110 10.78 13.32 13.78
CA TYR A 110 11.89 14.30 13.76
C TYR A 110 11.73 15.41 14.79
N THR A 111 10.54 15.57 15.37
CA THR A 111 10.23 16.71 16.24
C THR A 111 10.07 16.31 17.70
N GLU A 112 9.55 15.11 17.96
CA GLU A 112 9.29 14.64 19.32
C GLU A 112 10.51 13.95 19.91
N LYS A 113 10.78 14.26 21.18
CA LYS A 113 11.91 13.72 21.92
C LYS A 113 11.48 12.57 22.80
N ILE A 114 12.31 11.54 22.87
CA ILE A 114 12.12 10.41 23.78
C ILE A 114 12.80 10.72 25.10
N PHE A 115 12.11 10.44 26.21
CA PHE A 115 12.62 10.66 27.56
C PHE A 115 12.62 9.40 28.43
N ILE A 116 11.94 8.33 27.99
CA ILE A 116 11.76 7.12 28.82
C ILE A 116 13.03 6.25 28.89
N LEU A 117 13.84 6.26 27.83
CA LEU A 117 15.14 5.61 27.81
C LEU A 117 16.20 6.63 28.21
N ARG A 118 16.80 6.46 29.39
CA ARG A 118 17.81 7.40 29.92
C ARG A 118 18.99 7.59 28.96
N GLN A 119 19.37 6.54 28.23
CA GLN A 119 20.45 6.60 27.25
C GLN A 119 20.11 7.42 26.00
N TYR A 120 18.83 7.69 25.74
CA TYR A 120 18.34 8.44 24.58
C TYR A 120 17.55 9.70 24.97
N ALA A 121 17.65 10.11 26.23
CA ALA A 121 16.87 11.21 26.77
C ALA A 121 17.18 12.51 26.03
N GLY A 122 16.15 13.08 25.40
CA GLY A 122 16.24 14.35 24.68
C GLY A 122 16.63 14.22 23.20
N GLN A 123 16.80 13.00 22.69
CA GLN A 123 16.96 12.71 21.26
C GLN A 123 15.62 12.36 20.62
N THR A 124 15.50 12.58 19.31
CA THR A 124 14.33 12.17 18.54
C THR A 124 14.43 10.70 18.12
N PRO A 125 13.31 9.98 17.92
CA PRO A 125 13.34 8.60 17.41
C PRO A 125 14.18 8.44 16.13
N VAL A 126 14.16 9.42 15.23
CA VAL A 126 15.01 9.38 14.03
C VAL A 126 16.49 9.51 14.36
N GLU A 127 16.89 10.43 15.25
CA GLU A 127 18.29 10.58 15.69
C GLU A 127 18.82 9.30 16.36
N ILE A 128 17.97 8.63 17.14
CA ILE A 128 18.29 7.36 17.81
C ILE A 128 18.56 6.26 16.78
N ILE A 129 17.73 6.16 15.74
CA ILE A 129 17.93 5.18 14.65
C ILE A 129 19.19 5.51 13.85
N GLN A 130 19.41 6.79 13.51
CA GLN A 130 20.60 7.23 12.76
C GLN A 130 21.89 6.89 13.50
N SER A 131 21.92 7.01 14.82
CA SER A 131 23.11 6.78 15.63
C SER A 131 23.31 5.32 16.04
N GLY A 132 22.23 4.55 16.25
CA GLY A 132 22.28 3.20 16.84
C GLY A 132 21.93 2.02 15.93
N GLY A 133 21.44 2.25 14.71
CA GLY A 133 21.10 1.19 13.75
C GLY A 133 20.11 0.15 14.27
N ASP A 134 20.32 -1.13 13.96
CA ASP A 134 19.39 -2.22 14.33
C ASP A 134 19.19 -2.39 15.84
N ASN A 135 20.16 -1.99 16.67
CA ASN A 135 20.01 -2.02 18.12
C ASN A 135 19.08 -0.91 18.63
N ALA A 136 19.11 0.26 17.99
CA ALA A 136 18.19 1.36 18.29
C ALA A 136 16.73 1.01 17.97
N ILE A 137 16.48 0.20 16.93
CA ILE A 137 15.11 -0.25 16.61
C ILE A 137 14.54 -1.15 17.71
N LYS A 138 15.36 -2.07 18.26
CA LYS A 138 14.95 -2.94 19.37
C LYS A 138 14.61 -2.12 20.61
N ASP A 139 15.45 -1.13 20.92
CA ASP A 139 15.27 -0.27 22.08
C ASP A 139 14.02 0.63 21.95
N LEU A 140 13.77 1.21 20.76
CA LEU A 140 12.57 1.99 20.49
C LEU A 140 11.29 1.13 20.52
N THR A 141 11.37 -0.11 20.05
CA THR A 141 10.24 -1.06 20.14
C THR A 141 9.91 -1.41 21.59
N TYR A 142 10.93 -1.60 22.43
CA TYR A 142 10.76 -1.81 23.86
C TYR A 142 10.19 -0.57 24.58
N ALA A 143 10.66 0.63 24.20
CA ALA A 143 10.12 1.89 24.70
C ALA A 143 8.64 2.04 24.36
N LYS A 144 8.25 1.71 23.12
CA LYS A 144 6.85 1.69 22.68
C LYS A 144 5.98 0.80 23.57
N ASP A 145 6.36 -0.46 23.79
CA ASP A 145 5.60 -1.39 24.63
C ASP A 145 5.43 -0.87 26.07
N THR A 146 6.46 -0.25 26.61
CA THR A 146 6.43 0.34 27.97
C THR A 146 5.53 1.57 28.04
N LEU A 147 5.55 2.43 27.01
CA LEU A 147 4.69 3.61 26.90
C LEU A 147 3.22 3.20 26.72
N SER A 148 2.95 2.19 25.88
CA SER A 148 1.61 1.65 25.61
C SER A 148 0.89 1.17 26.86
N LYS A 149 1.62 0.55 27.80
CA LYS A 149 1.09 0.08 29.09
C LYS A 149 0.65 1.19 30.05
N ASN A 150 1.09 2.43 29.82
CA ASN A 150 0.86 3.57 30.72
C ASN A 150 0.13 4.76 30.06
N VAL A 151 -0.43 4.58 28.85
CA VAL A 151 -1.06 5.66 28.08
C VAL A 151 -2.29 6.23 28.78
N GLU A 152 -3.10 5.38 29.42
CA GLU A 152 -4.31 5.83 30.14
C GLU A 152 -3.97 6.77 31.31
N LYS A 153 -2.82 6.54 31.95
CA LYS A 153 -2.35 7.33 33.09
C LYS A 153 -1.58 8.58 32.66
N TYR A 154 -0.94 8.55 31.49
CA TYR A 154 -0.13 9.65 30.95
C TYR A 154 -0.41 9.86 29.45
N PRO A 155 -1.39 10.70 29.09
CA PRO A 155 -1.81 10.92 27.70
C PRO A 155 -0.70 11.39 26.76
N LYS A 156 0.35 12.06 27.29
CA LYS A 156 1.53 12.50 26.53
C LYS A 156 2.36 11.34 25.98
N ASN A 157 2.17 10.12 26.48
CA ASN A 157 2.85 8.93 25.96
C ASN A 157 2.39 8.58 24.54
N LYS A 158 1.16 8.95 24.17
CA LYS A 158 0.63 8.72 22.82
C LYS A 158 1.47 9.42 21.74
N VAL A 159 1.85 10.67 22.01
CA VAL A 159 2.68 11.47 21.09
C VAL A 159 4.06 10.84 20.88
N GLN A 160 4.66 10.28 21.93
CA GLN A 160 5.94 9.55 21.82
C GLN A 160 5.79 8.22 21.09
N ILE A 161 4.67 7.51 21.25
CA ILE A 161 4.38 6.27 20.51
C ILE A 161 4.23 6.58 19.02
N ASP A 162 3.46 7.61 18.67
CA ASP A 162 3.24 8.02 17.28
C ASP A 162 4.59 8.43 16.62
N ALA A 163 5.46 9.11 17.36
CA ALA A 163 6.81 9.46 16.90
C ALA A 163 7.70 8.24 16.65
N ILE A 164 7.62 7.21 17.51
CA ILE A 164 8.37 5.97 17.36
C ILE A 164 7.89 5.19 16.13
N ASP A 165 6.57 5.09 15.94
CA ASP A 165 5.99 4.37 14.81
C ASP A 165 6.31 5.03 13.47
N ASP A 166 6.25 6.37 13.43
CA ASP A 166 6.68 7.16 12.27
C ASP A 166 8.16 6.88 11.94
N ALA A 167 9.06 6.95 12.94
CA ALA A 167 10.49 6.74 12.73
C ALA A 167 10.86 5.29 12.34
N ILE A 168 10.22 4.28 12.93
CA ILE A 168 10.41 2.87 12.54
C ILE A 168 9.87 2.64 11.12
N GLY A 169 8.73 3.25 10.76
CA GLY A 169 8.19 3.23 9.41
C GLY A 169 9.17 3.82 8.39
N LEU A 170 9.76 4.98 8.69
CA LEU A 170 10.78 5.62 7.87
C LEU A 170 12.04 4.73 7.71
N TYR A 171 12.52 4.11 8.78
CA TYR A 171 13.65 3.17 8.71
C TYR A 171 13.36 1.94 7.85
N THR A 172 12.21 1.31 8.06
CA THR A 172 11.78 0.11 7.32
C THR A 172 11.64 0.40 5.82
N CYS A 173 11.26 1.63 5.47
CA CYS A 173 11.20 2.09 4.08
C CYS A 173 12.57 2.48 3.50
N GLY A 174 13.67 2.36 4.26
CA GLY A 174 15.02 2.72 3.83
C GLY A 174 15.28 4.23 3.77
N LEU A 175 14.49 5.05 4.47
CA LEU A 175 14.56 6.52 4.44
C LEU A 175 15.49 7.12 5.52
N ILE A 176 15.92 6.32 6.49
CA ILE A 176 16.88 6.73 7.52
C ILE A 176 18.19 5.98 7.30
N ALA A 177 19.27 6.70 7.00
CA ALA A 177 20.61 6.15 6.89
C ALA A 177 21.23 5.97 8.28
N THR A 178 21.76 4.79 8.58
CA THR A 178 22.45 4.50 9.85
C THR A 178 23.93 4.83 9.74
N SER A 179 24.52 5.37 10.81
CA SER A 179 25.95 5.70 10.91
C SER A 179 26.89 4.50 10.70
N ASN A 180 26.40 3.27 10.83
CA ASN A 180 27.22 2.05 10.73
C ASN A 180 27.35 1.46 9.32
N THR A 181 26.70 2.02 8.30
CA THR A 181 26.91 1.58 6.91
C THR A 181 28.16 2.24 6.33
N THR A 182 29.31 1.58 6.52
CA THR A 182 30.52 1.78 5.71
C THR A 182 30.32 1.16 4.32
N SER A 183 29.37 1.69 3.57
CA SER A 183 29.13 1.33 2.17
C SER A 183 28.56 2.55 1.45
N GLU A 184 29.44 3.23 0.73
CA GLU A 184 29.20 4.10 -0.42
C GLU A 184 27.81 4.77 -0.53
N SER A 185 27.79 6.08 -0.22
CA SER A 185 26.86 7.08 -0.74
C SER A 185 25.38 6.90 -0.38
N SER A 186 24.99 7.42 0.79
CA SER A 186 23.61 7.69 1.19
C SER A 186 23.07 8.98 0.55
N VAL A 187 23.06 9.00 -0.78
CA VAL A 187 22.10 9.82 -1.55
C VAL A 187 21.14 8.81 -2.15
N PRO A 188 19.80 8.94 -1.98
CA PRO A 188 18.87 8.06 -2.67
C PRO A 188 19.22 8.09 -4.17
N LYS A 189 19.71 6.97 -4.70
CA LYS A 189 20.10 6.88 -6.11
C LYS A 189 18.87 7.28 -6.93
N LYS A 190 19.03 8.25 -7.85
CA LYS A 190 17.96 8.81 -8.69
C LYS A 190 16.97 7.74 -9.22
N ASN A 191 17.39 6.50 -9.44
CA ASN A 191 16.59 5.44 -10.04
C ASN A 191 15.95 4.40 -9.08
N GLN A 192 15.80 4.69 -7.77
CA GLN A 192 15.16 3.74 -6.86
C GLN A 192 13.67 3.59 -7.17
N SER A 193 13.22 2.36 -7.44
CA SER A 193 11.81 2.02 -7.64
C SER A 193 11.24 1.36 -6.39
N TYR A 194 10.18 1.94 -5.85
CA TYR A 194 9.46 1.45 -4.68
C TYR A 194 8.32 0.56 -5.12
N THR A 195 8.26 -0.68 -4.64
CA THR A 195 7.12 -1.58 -4.90
C THR A 195 6.03 -1.28 -3.89
N ILE A 196 4.85 -0.95 -4.38
CA ILE A 196 3.70 -0.50 -3.59
C ILE A 196 2.76 -1.66 -3.34
N TYR A 197 2.59 -2.49 -4.37
CA TYR A 197 1.69 -3.62 -4.35
C TYR A 197 2.17 -4.64 -5.38
N GLU A 198 2.32 -5.88 -4.96
CA GLU A 198 2.72 -6.98 -5.82
C GLU A 198 2.00 -8.24 -5.36
N THR A 199 1.49 -9.00 -6.32
CA THR A 199 0.80 -10.25 -6.03
C THR A 199 1.48 -11.42 -6.73
N PRO A 200 1.61 -12.58 -6.06
CA PRO A 200 1.91 -13.81 -6.77
C PRO A 200 0.79 -14.11 -7.78
N PHE A 201 1.05 -15.02 -8.72
CA PHE A 201 0.02 -15.39 -9.68
C PHE A 201 -1.24 -15.93 -8.96
N LYS A 202 -2.39 -15.31 -9.24
CA LYS A 202 -3.72 -15.74 -8.80
C LYS A 202 -4.48 -16.27 -10.01
N PHE A 203 -5.34 -17.28 -9.84
CA PHE A 203 -6.18 -17.79 -10.93
C PHE A 203 -7.55 -17.12 -10.94
N MET A 204 -8.15 -16.98 -12.12
CA MET A 204 -9.54 -16.58 -12.31
C MET A 204 -10.39 -17.81 -12.65
N THR A 205 -11.69 -17.72 -12.40
CA THR A 205 -12.65 -18.77 -12.77
C THR A 205 -12.75 -18.97 -14.29
N LYS A 206 -12.33 -17.99 -15.09
CA LYS A 206 -12.33 -18.06 -16.55
C LYS A 206 -11.36 -19.14 -17.03
N LYS A 207 -11.86 -20.07 -17.85
CA LYS A 207 -11.09 -21.13 -18.49
C LYS A 207 -11.01 -20.92 -20.01
N ASN A 208 -9.99 -21.50 -20.64
CA ASN A 208 -9.92 -21.59 -22.10
C ASN A 208 -10.42 -22.95 -22.61
N GLU A 209 -10.34 -23.15 -23.92
CA GLU A 209 -10.76 -24.39 -24.61
C GLU A 209 -10.04 -25.65 -24.10
N LYS A 210 -8.81 -25.51 -23.58
CA LYS A 210 -8.04 -26.62 -22.99
C LYS A 210 -8.35 -26.84 -21.50
N GLY A 211 -9.33 -26.14 -20.93
CA GLY A 211 -9.71 -26.24 -19.53
C GLY A 211 -8.77 -25.54 -18.55
N HIS A 212 -7.74 -24.84 -19.03
CA HIS A 212 -6.79 -24.11 -18.20
C HIS A 212 -7.35 -22.77 -17.75
N ASN A 213 -7.09 -22.39 -16.50
CA ASN A 213 -7.54 -21.14 -15.94
C ASN A 213 -6.67 -19.98 -16.41
N LEU A 214 -7.28 -18.81 -16.58
CA LEU A 214 -6.56 -17.56 -16.74
C LEU A 214 -5.92 -17.20 -15.39
N CYS A 215 -4.61 -17.08 -15.33
CA CYS A 215 -3.88 -16.60 -14.18
C CYS A 215 -3.37 -15.18 -14.44
N TYR A 216 -3.29 -14.38 -13.38
CA TYR A 216 -2.79 -13.02 -13.44
C TYR A 216 -1.86 -12.70 -12.28
N SER A 217 -0.95 -11.76 -12.52
CA SER A 217 -0.19 -11.05 -11.49
C SER A 217 -0.23 -9.57 -11.81
N ILE A 218 -0.29 -8.74 -10.78
CA ILE A 218 -0.23 -7.28 -10.87
C ILE A 218 0.90 -6.78 -9.98
N LYS A 219 1.65 -5.82 -10.51
CA LYS A 219 2.69 -5.08 -9.81
C LYS A 219 2.47 -3.58 -9.99
N ILE A 220 2.52 -2.86 -8.89
CA ILE A 220 2.42 -1.40 -8.84
C ILE A 220 3.70 -0.90 -8.19
N SER A 221 4.39 -0.01 -8.89
CA SER A 221 5.66 0.55 -8.43
C SER A 221 5.75 2.04 -8.71
N CYS A 222 6.50 2.76 -7.89
CA CYS A 222 6.78 4.19 -8.04
C CYS A 222 8.28 4.42 -8.25
N ASN A 223 8.67 5.20 -9.25
CA ASN A 223 10.06 5.61 -9.49
C ASN A 223 10.17 7.14 -9.51
N PHE A 224 10.86 7.71 -8.52
CA PHE A 224 10.90 9.15 -8.31
C PHE A 224 11.67 9.93 -9.38
N ALA A 225 12.56 9.30 -10.18
CA ALA A 225 13.26 9.98 -11.27
C ALA A 225 12.43 10.20 -12.54
N MET A 226 11.20 9.68 -12.59
CA MET A 226 10.39 9.72 -13.81
C MET A 226 9.26 10.74 -13.69
N ASP A 227 8.98 11.46 -14.79
CA ASP A 227 7.81 12.35 -14.92
C ASP A 227 6.48 11.58 -14.82
N TYR A 228 6.49 10.31 -15.21
CA TYR A 228 5.42 9.35 -15.00
C TYR A 228 5.91 8.27 -14.03
N PRO A 229 5.92 8.58 -12.73
CA PRO A 229 6.62 7.77 -11.73
C PRO A 229 5.89 6.47 -11.42
N TRP A 230 4.57 6.42 -11.61
CA TRP A 230 3.76 5.27 -11.27
C TRP A 230 3.65 4.31 -12.44
N ARG A 231 4.02 3.05 -12.21
CA ARG A 231 3.91 1.96 -13.18
C ARG A 231 2.94 0.92 -12.64
N ILE A 232 1.92 0.62 -13.42
CA ILE A 232 1.06 -0.55 -13.23
C ILE A 232 1.43 -1.56 -14.30
N GLU A 233 1.83 -2.75 -13.88
CA GLU A 233 2.14 -3.89 -14.73
C GLU A 233 1.18 -5.04 -14.47
N ILE A 234 0.61 -5.59 -15.53
CA ILE A 234 -0.28 -6.74 -15.47
C ILE A 234 0.28 -7.83 -16.37
N SER A 235 0.47 -9.01 -15.81
CA SER A 235 0.83 -10.23 -16.52
C SER A 235 -0.33 -11.21 -16.49
N ASN A 236 -0.68 -11.77 -17.64
CA ASN A 236 -1.70 -12.79 -17.83
C ASN A 236 -1.10 -14.01 -18.53
N LEU A 237 -1.55 -15.19 -18.15
CA LEU A 237 -1.16 -16.46 -18.76
C LEU A 237 -2.27 -17.49 -18.55
N TYR A 238 -2.25 -18.58 -19.31
CA TYR A 238 -3.09 -19.74 -19.03
C TYR A 238 -2.25 -20.86 -18.42
N ALA A 239 -2.72 -21.42 -17.31
CA ALA A 239 -2.06 -22.53 -16.64
C ALA A 239 -3.08 -23.54 -16.07
N PRO A 240 -2.70 -24.83 -15.95
CA PRO A 240 -3.49 -25.79 -15.19
C PRO A 240 -3.44 -25.46 -13.70
N VAL A 241 -4.61 -25.58 -13.06
CA VAL A 241 -4.79 -25.38 -11.62
C VAL A 241 -5.19 -26.71 -11.03
N GLU A 242 -4.38 -27.23 -10.11
CA GLU A 242 -4.61 -28.50 -9.44
C GLU A 242 -4.96 -28.26 -7.98
N THR A 243 -5.99 -28.92 -7.49
CA THR A 243 -6.33 -28.93 -6.07
C THR A 243 -5.47 -29.96 -5.36
N SER A 244 -4.68 -29.51 -4.40
CA SER A 244 -3.87 -30.38 -3.54
C SER A 244 -4.71 -31.06 -2.48
N TYR A 245 -4.15 -32.08 -1.82
CA TYR A 245 -4.75 -32.74 -0.67
C TYR A 245 -4.95 -31.70 0.46
N GLY A 246 -6.19 -31.27 0.69
CA GLY A 246 -6.53 -30.14 1.55
C GLY A 246 -7.28 -28.98 0.85
N GLY A 247 -7.57 -29.10 -0.45
CA GLY A 247 -8.41 -28.14 -1.18
C GLY A 247 -7.70 -26.86 -1.64
N GLN A 248 -6.41 -26.72 -1.35
CA GLN A 248 -5.60 -25.59 -1.84
C GLN A 248 -5.33 -25.73 -3.34
N ALA A 249 -5.64 -24.68 -4.08
CA ALA A 249 -5.39 -24.61 -5.51
C ALA A 249 -3.95 -24.20 -5.80
N ASN A 250 -3.21 -25.04 -6.53
CA ASN A 250 -1.84 -24.82 -6.95
C ASN A 250 -1.78 -24.57 -8.47
N ILE A 251 -1.16 -23.46 -8.85
CA ILE A 251 -1.01 -23.06 -10.25
C ILE A 251 0.30 -23.65 -10.79
N LYS A 252 0.23 -24.50 -11.82
CA LYS A 252 1.42 -25.07 -12.48
C LYS A 252 2.00 -24.10 -13.51
N LEU A 253 2.77 -23.12 -13.03
CA LEU A 253 3.40 -22.10 -13.87
C LEU A 253 4.41 -22.66 -14.89
N SER A 254 5.00 -23.83 -14.63
CA SER A 254 5.90 -24.52 -15.58
C SER A 254 5.20 -24.94 -16.87
N SER A 255 3.88 -25.19 -16.81
CA SER A 255 3.04 -25.58 -17.95
C SER A 255 2.25 -24.41 -18.53
N ALA A 256 2.62 -23.17 -18.17
CA ALA A 256 1.93 -21.97 -18.61
C ALA A 256 2.22 -21.61 -20.07
N TYR A 257 1.20 -21.15 -20.80
CA TYR A 257 1.31 -20.63 -22.17
C TYR A 257 0.47 -19.37 -22.38
N ASP A 258 0.56 -18.79 -23.59
CA ASP A 258 -0.08 -17.53 -23.97
C ASP A 258 0.18 -16.40 -22.97
N LYS A 259 1.45 -16.26 -22.60
CA LYS A 259 1.91 -15.22 -21.67
C LYS A 259 1.81 -13.87 -22.36
N VAL A 260 1.07 -12.96 -21.74
CA VAL A 260 0.85 -11.60 -22.20
C VAL A 260 1.07 -10.66 -21.02
N SER A 261 1.96 -9.69 -21.18
CA SER A 261 2.17 -8.63 -20.19
C SER A 261 1.98 -7.27 -20.82
N SER A 262 1.47 -6.33 -20.04
CA SER A 262 1.43 -4.92 -20.42
C SER A 262 1.67 -4.06 -19.19
N SER A 263 2.31 -2.91 -19.40
CA SER A 263 2.52 -1.91 -18.37
C SER A 263 2.09 -0.54 -18.86
N MET A 264 1.51 0.25 -17.97
CA MET A 264 1.14 1.63 -18.22
C MET A 264 1.75 2.55 -17.15
N LEU A 265 2.29 3.68 -17.62
CA LEU A 265 2.86 4.73 -16.77
C LEU A 265 1.82 5.84 -16.53
N LEU A 266 1.72 6.28 -15.29
CA LEU A 266 0.79 7.30 -14.81
C LEU A 266 1.56 8.45 -14.15
N THR A 267 1.02 9.65 -14.26
CA THR A 267 1.48 10.80 -13.47
C THR A 267 1.06 10.65 -12.02
N ASP A 268 1.64 11.45 -11.11
CA ASP A 268 1.19 11.50 -9.71
C ASP A 268 -0.30 11.80 -9.61
N MET A 269 -0.79 12.79 -10.37
CA MET A 269 -2.20 13.19 -10.33
C MET A 269 -3.13 12.08 -10.79
N GLU A 270 -2.78 11.36 -11.85
CA GLU A 270 -3.61 10.25 -12.33
C GLU A 270 -3.62 9.09 -11.34
N TRP A 271 -2.48 8.77 -10.73
CA TRP A 271 -2.40 7.73 -9.71
C TRP A 271 -3.20 8.10 -8.46
N LEU A 272 -3.03 9.32 -7.96
CA LEU A 272 -3.77 9.83 -6.80
C LEU A 272 -5.28 9.83 -7.05
N GLN A 273 -5.72 10.27 -8.24
CA GLN A 273 -7.13 10.20 -8.62
C GLN A 273 -7.64 8.77 -8.72
N LEU A 274 -6.84 7.84 -9.27
CA LEU A 274 -7.21 6.43 -9.34
C LEU A 274 -7.42 5.88 -7.93
N ILE A 275 -6.42 5.95 -7.06
CA ILE A 275 -6.48 5.33 -5.73
C ILE A 275 -7.54 5.97 -4.84
N ASP A 276 -7.72 7.29 -4.94
CA ASP A 276 -8.76 7.98 -4.19
C ASP A 276 -10.15 7.52 -4.63
N ARG A 277 -10.40 7.43 -5.94
CA ARG A 277 -11.68 6.91 -6.45
C ARG A 277 -11.95 5.47 -6.03
N LEU A 278 -10.94 4.59 -6.02
CA LEU A 278 -11.12 3.23 -5.51
C LEU A 278 -11.54 3.26 -4.04
N SER A 279 -10.81 4.03 -3.21
CA SER A 279 -11.09 4.12 -1.77
C SER A 279 -12.47 4.71 -1.46
N VAL A 280 -12.85 5.82 -2.12
CA VAL A 280 -14.16 6.44 -1.96
C VAL A 280 -15.27 5.51 -2.43
N THR A 281 -15.03 4.72 -3.49
CA THR A 281 -16.00 3.72 -3.96
C THR A 281 -16.22 2.62 -2.91
N VAL A 282 -15.15 2.13 -2.27
CA VAL A 282 -15.25 1.15 -1.16
C VAL A 282 -16.05 1.74 -0.01
N LEU A 283 -15.65 2.91 0.50
CA LEU A 283 -16.28 3.56 1.65
C LEU A 283 -17.75 3.92 1.39
N ASN A 284 -18.07 4.42 0.20
CA ASN A 284 -19.45 4.71 -0.18
C ASN A 284 -20.29 3.44 -0.27
N TYR A 285 -19.72 2.37 -0.83
CA TYR A 285 -20.40 1.08 -0.89
C TYR A 285 -20.69 0.54 0.51
N GLU A 286 -19.75 0.68 1.43
CA GLU A 286 -19.93 0.32 2.84
C GLU A 286 -21.03 1.15 3.49
N ASN A 287 -20.95 2.48 3.41
CA ASN A 287 -21.92 3.39 4.00
C ASN A 287 -23.36 3.15 3.50
N LEU A 288 -23.53 2.86 2.20
CA LEU A 288 -24.85 2.59 1.61
C LEU A 288 -25.48 1.30 2.12
N ASN A 289 -24.67 0.32 2.54
CA ASN A 289 -25.13 -1.00 2.95
C ASN A 289 -25.12 -1.20 4.46
N PHE A 290 -24.33 -0.41 5.20
CA PHE A 290 -24.12 -0.56 6.64
C PHE A 290 -25.42 -0.55 7.44
N GLY A 291 -26.34 0.38 7.14
CA GLY A 291 -27.63 0.45 7.86
C GLY A 291 -28.50 -0.80 7.69
N LYS A 292 -28.50 -1.41 6.50
CA LYS A 292 -29.22 -2.68 6.26
C LYS A 292 -28.57 -3.84 6.98
N LEU A 293 -27.23 -3.88 6.97
CA LEU A 293 -26.44 -4.93 7.60
C LEU A 293 -26.54 -4.89 9.13
N TYR A 294 -26.56 -3.70 9.74
CA TYR A 294 -26.81 -3.53 11.17
C TYR A 294 -28.18 -4.05 11.58
N LYS A 295 -29.22 -3.75 10.79
CA LYS A 295 -30.55 -4.28 11.07
C LYS A 295 -30.58 -5.81 11.04
N ILE A 296 -29.92 -6.43 10.05
CA ILE A 296 -29.78 -7.88 9.97
C ILE A 296 -29.03 -8.43 11.19
N MET A 297 -27.97 -7.74 11.63
CA MET A 297 -27.24 -8.12 12.85
C MET A 297 -28.16 -8.07 14.09
N ASP A 298 -28.91 -6.97 14.29
CA ASP A 298 -29.83 -6.81 15.42
C ASP A 298 -30.94 -7.87 15.41
N ASP A 299 -31.51 -8.16 14.24
CA ASP A 299 -32.57 -9.16 14.08
C ASP A 299 -32.09 -10.59 14.40
N ASN A 300 -30.82 -10.88 14.15
CA ASN A 300 -30.20 -12.18 14.43
C ASN A 300 -29.38 -12.21 15.74
N SER A 301 -29.36 -11.11 16.49
CA SER A 301 -28.68 -11.04 17.77
C SER A 301 -29.42 -11.84 18.83
N PHE A 302 -28.68 -12.48 19.75
CA PHE A 302 -29.28 -13.19 20.87
C PHE A 302 -30.03 -12.20 21.77
N LYS A 303 -31.32 -12.47 21.99
CA LYS A 303 -32.16 -11.71 22.94
C LYS A 303 -32.40 -12.59 24.16
N PRO A 304 -31.90 -12.23 25.35
CA PRO A 304 -32.09 -13.04 26.54
C PRO A 304 -33.59 -13.15 26.86
N ASP A 305 -34.06 -14.38 27.04
CA ASP A 305 -35.43 -14.64 27.44
C ASP A 305 -35.59 -14.37 28.94
N HIS A 306 -36.18 -13.23 29.28
CA HIS A 306 -36.47 -12.86 30.66
C HIS A 306 -37.64 -13.64 31.27
N SER A 307 -38.26 -14.58 30.54
CA SER A 307 -39.39 -15.38 31.04
C SER A 307 -38.98 -16.54 31.97
N LEU A 308 -37.69 -16.92 32.01
CA LEU A 308 -37.16 -18.01 32.84
C LEU A 308 -36.58 -17.54 34.19
N ALA A 309 -36.68 -16.25 34.53
CA ALA A 309 -36.19 -15.67 35.77
C ALA A 309 -37.29 -15.47 36.84
N LYS A 310 -38.21 -16.44 36.98
CA LYS A 310 -39.22 -16.47 38.05
C LYS A 310 -39.15 -17.74 38.85
#